data_AF-E5APV6-F1
#
_entry.id   AF-E5APV6-F1
#
_cell.length_a   1.000
_cell.length_b   1.000
_cell.length_c   1.000
_cell.angle_alpha   90.00
_cell.angle_beta   90.00
_cell.angle_gamma   90.00
#
_symmetry.space_group_name_H-M   'P 1'
#
loop_
_entity.id
_entity.type
_entity.pdbx_description
1 polymer ?
#
loop_
_entity_poly.entity_id
_entity_poly.type
_entity_poly.pdbx_seq_one_letter_code
_entity_poly.pdbx_strand_id
1 'polypeptide(L)'
;MFFSKIRRHCGRRRMDIDRPRAERSGKHLSMIHHTQPALQRTADAMSPRDANDALRDVLLRLAATIDGRKGGDPEASYVARLFHKGDDAILKKIGEEATEVVMAAKDARHGGSSATLVNEVADLWFHCLIMLSHYGVGPNDVLTELQRREGLSGIEEKALRKRREREQNGD
;
A
#
# COMPACT_ATOMS: atom_id res chain seq x y z
N MET A 1 7.32 0.96 -12.65
CA MET A 1 7.94 0.16 -11.56
C MET A 1 6.97 -0.84 -10.92
N PHE A 2 5.67 -0.51 -10.83
CA PHE A 2 4.56 -1.39 -10.41
C PHE A 2 4.59 -2.84 -11.00
N PHE A 3 4.79 -2.96 -12.32
CA PHE A 3 4.75 -4.27 -13.00
C PHE A 3 6.05 -5.10 -12.91
N SER A 4 7.15 -4.54 -12.40
CA SER A 4 8.46 -5.21 -12.46
C SER A 4 8.69 -6.20 -11.31
N LYS A 5 7.91 -6.12 -10.22
CA LYS A 5 8.06 -7.00 -9.06
C LYS A 5 7.33 -8.35 -9.23
N ILE A 6 6.25 -8.35 -10.02
CA ILE A 6 5.42 -9.53 -10.36
C ILE A 6 6.23 -10.67 -11.02
N ARG A 7 7.36 -10.37 -11.68
CA ARG A 7 8.22 -11.37 -12.34
C ARG A 7 9.30 -12.00 -11.48
N ARG A 8 9.58 -11.51 -10.26
CA ARG A 8 10.78 -11.92 -9.51
C ARG A 8 10.62 -13.11 -8.55
N HIS A 9 9.40 -13.57 -8.25
CA HIS A 9 9.18 -14.50 -7.13
C HIS A 9 9.06 -16.00 -7.46
N CYS A 10 9.37 -16.44 -8.69
CA CYS A 10 9.51 -17.89 -9.00
C CYS A 10 10.96 -18.41 -8.87
N GLY A 11 11.90 -17.60 -8.37
CA GLY A 11 13.33 -17.93 -8.27
C GLY A 11 13.78 -18.20 -6.84
N ARG A 12 13.68 -19.47 -6.43
CA ARG A 12 14.33 -20.12 -5.29
C ARG A 12 15.66 -19.46 -4.86
N ARG A 13 15.77 -18.99 -3.61
CA ARG A 13 17.08 -18.80 -2.94
C ARG A 13 17.13 -19.63 -1.66
N ARG A 14 17.91 -20.70 -1.74
CA ARG A 14 18.43 -21.45 -0.60
C ARG A 14 19.20 -20.49 0.31
N MET A 15 18.98 -20.64 1.61
CA MET A 15 19.85 -20.08 2.63
C MET A 15 21.07 -20.99 2.74
N ASP A 16 22.24 -20.49 2.34
CA ASP A 16 23.52 -21.08 2.72
C ASP A 16 24.19 -20.10 3.70
N ILE A 17 24.29 -20.57 4.94
CA ILE A 17 25.03 -19.98 6.04
C ILE A 17 26.46 -20.55 5.98
N ASP A 18 27.43 -19.68 6.24
CA ASP A 18 28.86 -19.89 6.55
C ASP A 18 29.96 -19.67 5.48
N ARG A 19 30.93 -18.86 5.95
CA ARG A 19 32.39 -18.77 5.65
C ARG A 19 32.92 -17.64 4.70
N PRO A 20 34.21 -17.23 4.85
CA PRO A 20 34.67 -16.22 5.81
C PRO A 20 35.29 -14.96 5.15
N ARG A 21 35.56 -13.97 6.01
CA ARG A 21 36.16 -12.65 5.76
C ARG A 21 37.50 -12.73 5.00
N ALA A 22 37.57 -12.05 3.84
CA ALA A 22 38.81 -11.75 3.14
C ALA A 22 38.94 -10.24 2.91
N GLU A 23 40.09 -9.70 3.29
CA GLU A 23 40.51 -8.31 3.18
C GLU A 23 40.52 -7.81 1.72
N ARG A 24 40.16 -6.53 1.51
CA ARG A 24 40.50 -5.82 0.27
C ARG A 24 41.10 -4.46 0.54
N SER A 25 42.36 -4.39 0.13
CA SER A 25 43.22 -3.22 -0.09
C SER A 25 42.52 -2.10 -0.86
N GLY A 26 42.79 -0.87 -0.42
CA GLY A 26 42.22 0.36 -0.95
C GLY A 26 42.64 0.66 -2.38
N LYS A 27 41.67 1.12 -3.18
CA LYS A 27 41.91 1.88 -4.40
C LYS A 27 40.86 2.99 -4.51
N HIS A 28 41.36 4.20 -4.30
CA HIS A 28 41.02 5.46 -4.95
C HIS A 28 39.53 5.79 -5.21
N LEU A 29 39.06 6.67 -4.33
CA LEU A 29 37.83 7.45 -4.38
C LEU A 29 37.80 8.33 -5.64
N SER A 30 36.81 8.13 -6.52
CA SER A 30 36.35 9.18 -7.43
C SER A 30 34.85 9.38 -7.22
N MET A 31 34.52 10.61 -6.81
CA MET A 31 33.18 11.08 -6.52
C MET A 31 32.40 11.21 -7.83
N ILE A 32 31.50 10.26 -8.08
CA ILE A 32 30.39 10.48 -9.02
C ILE A 32 29.21 10.91 -8.15
N HIS A 33 28.94 12.21 -8.10
CA HIS A 33 27.67 12.74 -7.63
C HIS A 33 26.59 12.26 -8.60
N HIS A 34 26.04 11.08 -8.34
CA HIS A 34 24.77 10.67 -8.91
C HIS A 34 23.70 11.37 -8.07
N THR A 35 23.40 12.61 -8.45
CA THR A 35 22.30 13.38 -7.89
C THR A 35 21.02 12.62 -8.21
N GLN A 36 20.52 11.85 -7.24
CA GLN A 36 19.13 11.42 -7.25
C GLN A 36 18.31 12.71 -7.33
N PRO A 37 17.40 12.88 -8.31
CA PRO A 37 16.47 13.99 -8.23
C PRO A 37 15.65 13.75 -6.96
N ALA A 38 15.82 14.66 -6.01
CA ALA A 38 14.96 14.77 -4.86
C ALA A 38 13.52 14.66 -5.37
N LEU A 39 12.73 13.79 -4.74
CA LEU A 39 11.27 13.90 -4.71
C LEU A 39 10.96 15.23 -4.00
N GLN A 40 11.18 16.32 -4.73
CA GLN A 40 11.10 17.67 -4.23
C GLN A 40 9.63 18.01 -4.10
N ARG A 41 9.17 18.06 -2.84
CA ARG A 41 8.20 19.00 -2.30
C ARG A 41 7.26 19.64 -3.33
N THR A 42 6.09 19.04 -3.53
CA THR A 42 4.92 19.74 -4.07
C THR A 42 3.81 19.91 -3.02
N ALA A 43 4.03 19.45 -1.78
CA ALA A 43 3.03 19.55 -0.72
C ALA A 43 2.89 20.96 -0.12
N ASP A 44 3.84 21.88 -0.35
CA ASP A 44 3.89 23.17 0.34
C ASP A 44 2.90 24.23 -0.21
N ALA A 45 1.95 23.88 -1.09
CA ALA A 45 1.01 24.85 -1.70
C ALA A 45 -0.43 24.34 -1.96
N MET A 46 -0.86 23.20 -1.40
CA MET A 46 -2.24 22.70 -1.57
C MET A 46 -3.03 22.82 -0.27
N SER A 47 -4.26 23.35 -0.36
CA SER A 47 -5.20 23.28 0.77
C SER A 47 -5.47 21.81 1.11
N PRO A 48 -5.67 21.46 2.39
CA PRO A 48 -6.08 20.10 2.78
C PRO A 48 -7.31 19.59 2.01
N ARG A 49 -8.23 20.48 1.65
CA ARG A 49 -9.39 20.15 0.81
C ARG A 49 -8.96 19.71 -0.60
N ASP A 50 -8.10 20.50 -1.25
CA ASP A 50 -7.62 20.21 -2.60
C ASP A 50 -6.81 18.91 -2.64
N ALA A 51 -6.04 18.63 -1.58
CA ALA A 51 -5.30 17.37 -1.42
C ALA A 51 -6.23 16.16 -1.28
N ASN A 52 -7.30 16.29 -0.49
CA ASN A 52 -8.31 15.23 -0.33
C ASN A 52 -9.06 14.97 -1.64
N ASP A 53 -9.42 16.03 -2.37
CA ASP A 53 -10.10 15.91 -3.66
C ASP A 53 -9.19 15.25 -4.71
N ALA A 54 -7.90 15.61 -4.74
CA ALA A 54 -6.92 14.97 -5.62
C ALA A 54 -6.71 13.48 -5.29
N LEU A 55 -6.62 13.12 -4.00
CA LEU A 55 -6.51 11.73 -3.57
C LEU A 55 -7.74 10.92 -3.99
N ARG A 56 -8.94 11.46 -3.74
CA ARG A 56 -10.20 10.84 -4.13
C ARG A 56 -10.26 10.61 -5.64
N ASP A 57 -9.90 11.61 -6.44
CA ASP A 57 -9.84 11.49 -7.90
C ASP A 57 -8.91 10.36 -8.36
N VAL A 58 -7.71 10.27 -7.80
CA VAL A 58 -6.74 9.21 -8.13
C VAL A 58 -7.32 7.82 -7.85
N LEU A 59 -7.94 7.62 -6.69
CA LEU A 59 -8.55 6.34 -6.32
C LEU A 59 -9.72 5.98 -7.23
N LEU A 60 -10.56 6.96 -7.60
CA LEU A 60 -11.71 6.75 -8.49
C LEU A 60 -11.26 6.40 -9.91
N ARG A 61 -10.28 7.11 -10.48
CA ARG A 61 -9.75 6.78 -11.81
C ARG A 61 -9.08 5.40 -11.84
N LEU A 62 -8.39 5.04 -10.77
CA LEU A 62 -7.77 3.73 -10.66
C LEU A 62 -8.81 2.61 -10.55
N ALA A 63 -9.86 2.80 -9.72
CA ALA A 63 -10.98 1.87 -9.62
C ALA A 63 -11.72 1.70 -10.96
N ALA A 64 -12.02 2.80 -11.66
CA ALA A 64 -12.63 2.74 -12.99
C ALA A 64 -11.77 1.97 -14.00
N THR A 65 -10.44 2.13 -13.93
CA THR A 65 -9.51 1.36 -14.78
C THR A 65 -9.52 -0.14 -14.44
N ILE A 66 -9.63 -0.48 -13.16
CA ILE A 66 -9.74 -1.86 -12.68
C ILE A 66 -11.06 -2.49 -13.15
N ASP A 67 -12.18 -1.79 -12.97
CA ASP A 67 -13.51 -2.23 -13.39
C ASP A 67 -13.58 -2.43 -14.91
N GLY A 68 -12.99 -1.52 -15.69
CA GLY A 68 -12.91 -1.66 -17.15
C GLY A 68 -12.10 -2.86 -17.62
N ARG A 69 -11.33 -3.51 -16.74
CA ARG A 69 -10.57 -4.75 -17.03
C ARG A 69 -11.26 -6.00 -16.47
N LYS A 70 -12.36 -5.86 -15.75
CA LYS A 70 -13.16 -6.98 -15.26
C LYS A 70 -13.83 -7.68 -16.43
N GLY A 71 -13.64 -9.00 -16.54
CA GLY A 71 -14.12 -9.79 -17.69
C GLY A 71 -13.32 -9.60 -18.99
N GLY A 72 -12.19 -8.88 -18.95
CA GLY A 72 -11.26 -8.79 -20.08
C GLY A 72 -10.44 -10.06 -20.28
N ASP A 73 -9.56 -10.06 -21.29
CA ASP A 73 -8.68 -11.19 -21.59
C ASP A 73 -7.61 -11.39 -20.48
N PRO A 74 -7.59 -12.55 -19.79
CA PRO A 74 -6.62 -12.85 -18.74
C PRO A 74 -5.17 -13.00 -19.24
N GLU A 75 -4.94 -13.25 -20.53
CA GLU A 75 -3.58 -13.31 -21.09
C GLU A 75 -3.02 -11.93 -21.39
N ALA A 76 -3.89 -10.97 -21.75
CA ALA A 76 -3.50 -9.59 -22.06
C ALA A 76 -3.43 -8.66 -20.83
N SER A 77 -4.14 -8.97 -19.75
CA SER A 77 -4.27 -8.08 -18.58
C SER A 77 -4.06 -8.79 -17.26
N TYR A 78 -3.14 -8.26 -16.45
CA TYR A 78 -2.91 -8.74 -15.08
C TYR A 78 -4.17 -8.70 -14.22
N VAL A 79 -4.94 -7.62 -14.31
CA VAL A 79 -6.18 -7.43 -13.53
C VAL A 79 -7.22 -8.45 -13.98
N ALA A 80 -7.37 -8.65 -15.29
CA ALA A 80 -8.28 -9.67 -15.82
C ALA A 80 -7.89 -11.07 -15.35
N ARG A 81 -6.58 -11.37 -15.34
CA ARG A 81 -6.06 -12.64 -14.82
C ARG A 81 -6.36 -12.88 -13.35
N LEU A 82 -6.29 -11.84 -12.51
CA LEU A 82 -6.66 -11.96 -11.10
C LEU A 82 -8.15 -12.23 -10.94
N PHE A 83 -9.00 -11.49 -11.65
CA PHE A 83 -10.45 -11.74 -11.62
C PHE A 83 -10.80 -13.14 -12.11
N HIS A 84 -10.15 -13.62 -13.17
CA HIS A 84 -10.33 -14.99 -13.68
C HIS A 84 -9.90 -16.06 -12.66
N LYS A 85 -8.86 -15.80 -11.86
CA LYS A 85 -8.39 -16.73 -10.82
C LYS A 85 -9.28 -16.74 -9.57
N GLY A 86 -10.11 -15.73 -9.37
CA GLY A 86 -11.05 -15.66 -8.25
C GLY A 86 -10.47 -15.03 -6.98
N ASP A 87 -11.26 -15.14 -5.91
CA ASP A 87 -11.04 -14.55 -4.58
C ASP A 87 -9.71 -14.96 -3.96
N ASP A 88 -9.39 -16.26 -3.93
CA ASP A 88 -8.18 -16.78 -3.31
C ASP A 88 -6.91 -16.13 -3.86
N ALA A 89 -6.85 -15.89 -5.17
CA ALA A 89 -5.70 -15.26 -5.80
C ALA A 89 -5.58 -13.77 -5.44
N ILE A 90 -6.71 -13.08 -5.28
CA ILE A 90 -6.77 -11.67 -4.86
C ILE A 90 -6.36 -11.54 -3.39
N LEU A 91 -6.94 -12.37 -2.51
CA LEU A 91 -6.67 -12.34 -1.08
C LEU A 91 -5.23 -12.73 -0.76
N LYS A 92 -4.68 -13.71 -1.50
CA LYS A 92 -3.26 -14.06 -1.40
C LYS A 92 -2.36 -12.85 -1.69
N LYS A 93 -2.66 -12.07 -2.73
CA LYS A 93 -1.90 -10.86 -3.06
C LYS A 93 -1.96 -9.82 -1.94
N ILE A 94 -3.14 -9.61 -1.34
CA ILE A 94 -3.27 -8.70 -0.18
C ILE A 94 -2.37 -9.16 0.97
N GLY A 95 -2.38 -10.46 1.31
CA GLY A 95 -1.53 -10.99 2.38
C GLY A 95 -0.03 -10.84 2.10
N GLU A 96 0.39 -11.07 0.85
CA GLU A 96 1.76 -10.83 0.39
C GLU A 96 2.15 -9.36 0.57
N GLU A 97 1.39 -8.42 -0.01
CA GLU A 97 1.74 -6.99 0.06
C GLU A 97 1.69 -6.43 1.48
N ALA A 98 0.75 -6.88 2.31
CA ALA A 98 0.71 -6.49 3.73
C ALA A 98 1.98 -6.91 4.48
N THR A 99 2.49 -8.11 4.18
CA THR A 99 3.75 -8.59 4.77
C THR A 99 4.93 -7.77 4.25
N GLU A 100 4.95 -7.43 2.97
CA GLU A 100 6.01 -6.60 2.38
C GLU A 100 6.01 -5.18 2.95
N VAL A 101 4.84 -4.57 3.18
CA VAL A 101 4.70 -3.27 3.89
C VAL A 101 5.32 -3.34 5.28
N VAL A 102 5.03 -4.38 6.06
CA VAL A 102 5.59 -4.56 7.42
C VAL A 102 7.11 -4.65 7.37
N MET A 103 7.65 -5.41 6.41
CA MET A 103 9.09 -5.54 6.23
C MET A 103 9.74 -4.23 5.78
N ALA A 104 9.15 -3.54 4.82
CA ALA A 104 9.65 -2.24 4.35
C ALA A 104 9.63 -1.17 5.44
N ALA A 105 8.60 -1.16 6.30
CA ALA A 105 8.53 -0.27 7.46
C ALA A 105 9.63 -0.60 8.50
N LYS A 106 9.86 -1.89 8.76
CA LYS A 106 10.97 -2.33 9.62
C LYS A 106 12.31 -1.88 9.05
N ASP A 107 12.54 -2.03 7.76
CA ASP A 107 13.79 -1.63 7.12
C ASP A 107 13.98 -0.12 7.15
N ALA A 108 12.93 0.67 6.87
CA ALA A 108 12.97 2.13 6.93
C ALA A 108 13.40 2.62 8.32
N ARG A 109 12.94 1.97 9.40
CA ARG A 109 13.36 2.25 10.78
C ARG A 109 14.87 2.03 11.01
N HIS A 110 15.52 1.15 10.25
CA HIS A 110 16.95 0.86 10.36
C HIS A 110 17.80 1.54 9.27
N GLY A 111 17.28 2.62 8.66
CA GLY A 111 17.99 3.40 7.63
C GLY A 111 17.73 2.94 6.19
N GLY A 112 16.78 2.04 5.98
CA GLY A 112 16.26 1.70 4.65
C GLY A 112 15.48 2.87 4.01
N SER A 113 15.26 2.78 2.70
CA SER A 113 14.57 3.84 1.95
C SER A 113 13.07 3.88 2.27
N SER A 114 12.56 5.07 2.63
CA SER A 114 11.13 5.33 2.77
C SER A 114 10.36 5.18 1.45
N ALA A 115 11.05 5.31 0.31
CA ALA A 115 10.44 5.08 -1.01
C ALA A 115 10.00 3.62 -1.18
N THR A 116 10.72 2.65 -0.59
CA THR A 116 10.31 1.24 -0.61
C THR A 116 8.98 1.08 0.12
N LEU A 117 8.84 1.64 1.32
CA LEU A 117 7.59 1.60 2.08
C LEU A 117 6.42 2.20 1.29
N VAL A 118 6.62 3.36 0.65
CA VAL A 118 5.59 4.00 -0.18
C VAL A 118 5.16 3.10 -1.34
N ASN A 119 6.10 2.42 -1.99
CA ASN A 119 5.79 1.49 -3.08
C ASN A 119 4.98 0.28 -2.58
N GLU A 120 5.36 -0.34 -1.46
CA GLU A 120 4.59 -1.49 -0.93
C GLU A 120 3.18 -1.09 -0.49
N VAL A 121 3.02 0.11 0.09
CA VAL A 121 1.69 0.62 0.47
C VAL A 121 0.84 0.89 -0.77
N ALA A 122 1.45 1.40 -1.85
CA ALA A 122 0.76 1.59 -3.12
C ALA A 122 0.32 0.24 -3.75
N ASP A 123 1.17 -0.78 -3.71
CA ASP A 123 0.85 -2.14 -4.17
C ASP A 123 -0.30 -2.74 -3.34
N LEU A 124 -0.26 -2.58 -2.01
CA LEU A 124 -1.33 -3.00 -1.11
C LEU A 124 -2.66 -2.29 -1.45
N TRP A 125 -2.67 -0.97 -1.59
CA TRP A 125 -3.88 -0.21 -1.91
C TRP A 125 -4.48 -0.60 -3.25
N PHE A 126 -3.64 -0.82 -4.27
CA PHE A 126 -4.09 -1.32 -5.56
C PHE A 126 -4.77 -2.69 -5.45
N HIS A 127 -4.20 -3.62 -4.69
CA HIS A 127 -4.80 -4.92 -4.46
C HIS A 127 -6.08 -4.85 -3.64
N CYS A 128 -6.19 -3.91 -2.70
CA CYS A 128 -7.45 -3.60 -2.02
C CYS A 128 -8.51 -3.10 -3.01
N LEU A 129 -8.17 -2.22 -3.96
CA LEU A 129 -9.12 -1.75 -4.98
C LEU A 129 -9.63 -2.87 -5.89
N ILE A 130 -8.75 -3.82 -6.27
CA ILE A 130 -9.17 -5.03 -7.01
C ILE A 130 -10.16 -5.85 -6.19
N MET A 131 -9.87 -6.05 -4.90
CA MET A 131 -10.77 -6.78 -4.00
C MET A 131 -12.12 -6.09 -3.84
N LEU A 132 -12.14 -4.77 -3.66
CA LEU A 132 -13.39 -4.00 -3.57
C LEU A 132 -14.24 -4.21 -4.83
N SER A 133 -13.65 -4.03 -6.01
CA SER A 133 -14.31 -4.29 -7.30
C SER A 133 -14.80 -5.74 -7.44
N HIS A 134 -14.05 -6.71 -6.93
CA HIS A 134 -14.45 -8.12 -6.92
C HIS A 134 -15.75 -8.32 -6.13
N TYR A 135 -15.87 -7.71 -4.95
CA TYR A 135 -17.05 -7.79 -4.08
C TYR A 135 -18.15 -6.76 -4.41
N GLY A 136 -18.01 -5.98 -5.48
CA GLY A 136 -19.04 -5.02 -5.92
C GLY A 136 -19.14 -3.77 -5.06
N VAL A 137 -18.08 -3.43 -4.32
CA VAL A 137 -17.93 -2.18 -3.57
C VAL A 137 -16.78 -1.35 -4.15
N GLY A 138 -16.65 -0.09 -3.75
CA GLY A 138 -15.68 0.84 -4.33
C GLY A 138 -14.92 1.67 -3.30
N PRO A 139 -13.94 2.47 -3.76
CA PRO A 139 -13.18 3.36 -2.89
C PRO A 139 -14.06 4.41 -2.19
N ASN A 140 -15.18 4.84 -2.79
CA ASN A 140 -16.12 5.76 -2.13
C ASN A 140 -16.72 5.17 -0.86
N ASP A 141 -17.00 3.87 -0.82
CA ASP A 141 -17.54 3.20 0.36
C ASP A 141 -16.51 3.23 1.51
N VAL A 142 -15.25 2.96 1.18
CA VAL A 142 -14.14 3.03 2.13
C VAL A 142 -13.91 4.46 2.62
N LEU A 143 -13.91 5.45 1.73
CA LEU A 143 -13.75 6.86 2.09
C LEU A 143 -14.90 7.35 2.99
N THR A 144 -16.13 6.93 2.71
CA THR A 144 -17.30 7.22 3.55
C THR A 144 -17.12 6.63 4.95
N GLU A 145 -16.66 5.38 5.04
CA GLU A 145 -16.38 4.74 6.33
C GLU A 145 -15.21 5.42 7.08
N LEU A 146 -14.15 5.83 6.38
CA LEU A 146 -13.04 6.57 6.98
C LEU A 146 -13.49 7.94 7.50
N GLN A 147 -14.30 8.67 6.74
CA GLN A 147 -14.88 9.95 7.18
C GLN A 147 -15.77 9.77 8.41
N ARG A 148 -16.56 8.68 8.47
CA ARG A 148 -17.35 8.34 9.65
C ARG A 148 -16.46 8.08 10.88
N ARG A 149 -15.32 7.40 10.70
CA ARG A 149 -14.34 7.13 11.78
C ARG A 149 -13.59 8.37 12.22
N GLU A 150 -13.28 9.28 11.30
CA GLU A 150 -12.66 10.57 11.63
C GLU A 150 -13.58 11.40 12.53
N GLY A 151 -14.89 11.40 12.25
CA GLY A 151 -15.91 12.07 13.07
C GLY A 151 -16.24 11.38 14.41
N LEU A 152 -15.66 10.21 14.66
CA LEU A 152 -15.80 9.44 15.90
C LEU A 152 -14.40 9.15 16.43
N SER A 153 -13.76 10.13 17.08
CA SER A 153 -12.48 9.82 17.69
C SER A 153 -12.67 8.65 18.68
N GLY A 154 -11.76 7.68 18.68
CA GLY A 154 -11.88 6.51 19.57
C GLY A 154 -11.90 6.86 21.07
N ILE A 155 -11.59 8.12 21.41
CA ILE A 155 -11.75 8.71 22.74
C ILE A 155 -13.20 9.14 22.96
N GLU A 156 -13.82 9.83 22.00
CA GLU A 156 -15.22 10.23 22.06
C GLU A 156 -16.15 9.02 22.04
N GLU A 157 -15.87 7.97 21.26
CA GLU A 157 -16.68 6.76 21.24
C GLU A 157 -16.58 5.99 22.58
N LYS A 158 -15.40 5.94 23.21
CA LYS A 158 -15.23 5.41 24.58
C LYS A 158 -15.96 6.26 25.63
N ALA A 159 -15.95 7.59 25.47
CA ALA A 159 -16.65 8.50 26.37
C ALA A 159 -18.18 8.38 26.23
N LEU A 160 -18.68 8.28 24.99
CA LEU A 160 -20.09 8.01 24.66
C LEU A 160 -20.57 6.68 25.24
N ARG A 161 -19.77 5.62 25.12
CA ARG A 161 -20.07 4.31 25.70
C ARG A 161 -20.15 4.38 27.23
N LYS A 162 -19.16 4.98 27.89
CA LYS A 162 -19.17 5.17 29.36
C LYS A 162 -20.37 6.00 29.82
N ARG A 163 -20.77 7.02 29.06
CA ARG A 163 -21.94 7.85 29.36
C ARG A 163 -23.25 7.03 29.24
N ARG A 164 -23.40 6.26 28.16
CA ARG A 164 -24.56 5.35 27.99
C ARG A 164 -24.63 4.29 29.08
N GLU A 165 -23.48 3.75 29.50
CA GLU A 165 -23.39 2.78 30.60
C GLU A 165 -23.80 3.41 31.96
N ARG A 166 -23.49 4.69 32.20
CA ARG A 166 -23.96 5.42 33.40
C ARG A 166 -25.45 5.73 33.37
N GLU A 167 -25.95 6.20 32.22
CA GLU A 167 -27.38 6.49 32.02
C GLU A 167 -28.25 5.23 32.15
N GLN A 168 -27.75 4.07 31.72
CA GLN A 168 -28.44 2.79 31.86
C GLN A 168 -28.32 2.18 33.26
N ASN A 169 -27.27 2.50 34.01
CA ASN A 169 -27.06 2.02 35.38
C ASN A 169 -27.64 2.96 36.45
N GLY A 170 -28.20 4.12 36.06
CA GLY A 170 -29.08 4.93 36.91
C GLY A 170 -28.40 5.57 38.13
N ASP A 171 -27.23 6.17 37.95
CA ASP A 171 -26.52 6.99 38.97
C ASP A 171 -26.57 8.48 38.60
#